data_AF-A0AAV4A333-F1
#
_entry.id   AF-A0AAV4A333-F1
#
_cell.length_a   1.000
_cell.length_b   1.000
_cell.length_c   1.000
_cell.angle_alpha   90.00
_cell.angle_beta   90.00
_cell.angle_gamma   90.00
#
_symmetry.space_group_name_H-M   'P 1'
#
loop_
_entity.id
_entity.type
_entity.pdbx_description
1 polymer ?
#
loop_
_entity_poly.entity_id
_entity_poly.type
_entity_poly.pdbx_seq_one_letter_code
_entity_poly.pdbx_strand_id
1 'polypeptide(L)'
;MGKTETKKEIAEKYGIPVNTLSTILKNREKLEKMASTSAVNLGKKRMRPSKVEDGDKGLLTWFKQARALGAPINGPILMEKAGELGKKLGISFVPCSGWLGRFKR
;
A
#
# COMPACT_ATOMS: atom_id res chain seq x y z
N MET A 1 -35.56 -14.18 -18.22
CA MET A 1 -34.12 -14.51 -18.22
C MET A 1 -33.36 -13.19 -18.18
N GLY A 2 -32.59 -12.94 -17.11
CA GLY A 2 -31.88 -11.67 -16.93
C GLY A 2 -30.84 -11.49 -18.04
N LYS A 3 -30.87 -10.34 -18.72
CA LYS A 3 -29.95 -10.02 -19.81
C LYS A 3 -28.53 -9.91 -19.23
N THR A 4 -27.64 -10.83 -19.60
CA THR A 4 -26.22 -10.73 -19.24
C THR A 4 -25.59 -9.64 -20.11
N GLU A 5 -25.20 -8.52 -19.52
CA GLU A 5 -24.46 -7.47 -20.24
C GLU A 5 -23.13 -8.04 -20.75
N THR A 6 -22.83 -7.79 -22.02
CA THR A 6 -21.58 -8.18 -22.65
C THR A 6 -20.44 -7.29 -22.16
N LYS A 7 -19.20 -7.77 -22.22
CA LYS A 7 -18.01 -6.97 -21.89
C LYS A 7 -17.92 -5.68 -22.72
N LYS A 8 -18.45 -5.69 -23.96
CA LYS A 8 -18.46 -4.53 -24.84
C LYS A 8 -19.43 -3.45 -24.34
N GLU A 9 -20.66 -3.84 -24.00
CA GLU A 9 -21.67 -2.93 -23.43
C GLU A 9 -21.19 -2.31 -22.11
N ILE A 10 -20.56 -3.11 -21.24
CA ILE A 10 -19.99 -2.62 -19.98
C ILE A 10 -18.84 -1.64 -20.26
N ALA A 11 -17.93 -1.97 -21.16
CA ALA A 11 -16.79 -1.11 -21.48
C ALA A 11 -17.23 0.24 -22.05
N GLU A 12 -18.23 0.23 -22.94
CA GLU A 12 -18.84 1.43 -23.53
C GLU A 12 -19.53 2.30 -22.47
N LYS A 13 -20.32 1.70 -21.57
CA LYS A 13 -20.99 2.39 -20.45
C LYS A 13 -20.02 3.17 -19.56
N TYR A 14 -18.81 2.64 -19.36
CA TYR A 14 -17.78 3.27 -18.54
C TYR A 14 -16.72 4.05 -19.35
N GLY A 15 -16.87 4.14 -20.68
CA GLY A 15 -15.94 4.86 -21.54
C GLY A 15 -14.52 4.30 -21.54
N ILE A 16 -14.35 2.99 -21.32
CA ILE A 16 -13.05 2.32 -21.26
C ILE A 16 -12.87 1.35 -22.42
N PRO A 17 -11.63 1.09 -22.87
CA PRO A 17 -11.37 0.01 -23.80
C PRO A 17 -11.71 -1.37 -23.22
N VAL A 18 -12.21 -2.29 -24.06
CA VAL A 18 -12.55 -3.67 -23.65
C VAL A 18 -11.35 -4.43 -23.05
N ASN A 19 -10.13 -4.14 -23.51
CA ASN A 19 -8.89 -4.72 -22.97
C ASN A 19 -8.62 -4.25 -21.51
N THR A 20 -9.02 -3.02 -21.18
CA THR A 20 -8.85 -2.40 -19.88
C THR A 20 -9.85 -3.02 -18.91
N LEU A 21 -11.11 -3.16 -19.34
CA LEU A 21 -12.12 -3.91 -18.59
C LEU A 21 -11.64 -5.34 -18.32
N SER A 22 -11.08 -6.02 -19.32
CA SER A 22 -10.57 -7.39 -19.16
C SER A 22 -9.42 -7.48 -18.16
N THR A 23 -8.54 -6.48 -18.13
CA THR A 23 -7.43 -6.40 -17.17
C THR A 23 -7.91 -6.08 -15.76
N ILE A 24 -8.91 -5.21 -15.61
CA ILE A 24 -9.57 -4.93 -14.32
C ILE A 24 -10.20 -6.21 -13.78
N LEU A 25 -10.97 -6.92 -14.61
CA LEU A 25 -11.62 -8.18 -14.22
C LEU A 25 -10.59 -9.27 -13.86
N LYS A 26 -9.49 -9.38 -14.61
CA LYS A 26 -8.39 -10.32 -14.31
C LYS A 26 -7.73 -10.04 -12.97
N ASN A 27 -7.68 -8.77 -12.55
CA ASN A 27 -7.06 -8.35 -11.29
C ASN A 27 -8.09 -8.09 -10.18
N ARG A 28 -9.35 -8.51 -10.35
CA ARG A 28 -10.47 -8.21 -9.44
C ARG A 28 -10.16 -8.50 -7.98
N GLU A 29 -9.74 -9.73 -7.67
CA GLU A 29 -9.48 -10.14 -6.28
C GLU A 29 -8.40 -9.27 -5.61
N LYS A 30 -7.34 -8.92 -6.36
CA LYS A 30 -6.28 -8.05 -5.86
C LYS A 30 -6.80 -6.64 -5.58
N LEU A 31 -7.66 -6.12 -6.46
CA LEU A 31 -8.28 -4.80 -6.29
C LEU A 31 -9.25 -4.79 -5.09
N GLU A 32 -10.07 -5.84 -4.93
CA GLU A 32 -11.01 -5.99 -3.81
C GLU A 32 -10.29 -6.11 -2.47
N LYS A 33 -9.24 -6.96 -2.39
CA LYS A 33 -8.42 -7.11 -1.17
C LYS A 33 -7.74 -5.79 -0.78
N MET A 34 -7.31 -5.01 -1.76
CA MET A 34 -6.71 -3.69 -1.50
C MET A 34 -7.73 -2.68 -0.98
N ALA A 35 -8.94 -2.67 -1.55
CA ALA A 35 -10.03 -1.80 -1.13
C ALA A 35 -10.45 -2.08 0.33
N SER A 36 -10.43 -3.35 0.76
CA SER A 36 -10.79 -3.73 2.14
C SER A 36 -9.66 -3.51 3.16
N THR A 37 -8.40 -3.69 2.76
CA THR A 37 -7.24 -3.53 3.67
C THR A 37 -6.87 -2.07 3.90
N SER A 38 -7.17 -1.20 2.92
CA SER A 38 -6.80 0.22 2.96
C SER A 38 -7.99 1.06 3.40
N ALA A 39 -8.21 1.19 4.72
CA ALA A 39 -9.21 2.12 5.27
C ALA A 39 -8.99 3.59 4.84
N VAL A 40 -7.88 3.93 4.17
CA VAL A 40 -7.57 5.29 3.73
C VAL A 40 -6.95 5.25 2.33
N ASN A 41 -7.58 5.97 1.39
CA ASN A 41 -7.14 6.36 0.04
C ASN A 41 -7.81 5.64 -1.15
N LEU A 42 -9.11 5.92 -1.36
CA LEU A 42 -9.80 5.74 -2.65
C LEU A 42 -9.08 6.47 -3.83
N GLY A 43 -8.15 7.39 -3.56
CA GLY A 43 -7.35 8.09 -4.57
C GLY A 43 -6.12 7.34 -5.09
N LYS A 44 -5.75 6.18 -4.54
CA LYS A 44 -4.57 5.42 -5.01
C LYS A 44 -4.88 4.68 -6.31
N LYS A 45 -4.33 5.17 -7.43
CA LYS A 45 -4.44 4.55 -8.77
C LYS A 45 -3.35 3.54 -9.12
N ARG A 46 -2.29 3.45 -8.29
CA ARG A 46 -1.13 2.58 -8.53
C ARG A 46 -0.76 1.81 -7.27
N MET A 47 -0.53 0.51 -7.44
CA MET A 47 0.10 -0.32 -6.43
C MET A 47 1.61 -0.15 -6.52
N ARG A 48 2.22 0.37 -5.45
CA ARG A 48 3.67 0.44 -5.29
C ARG A 48 3.99 -0.30 -3.99
N PRO A 49 4.24 -1.62 -4.04
CA PRO A 49 4.68 -2.33 -2.85
C PRO A 49 6.01 -1.73 -2.39
N SER A 50 6.19 -1.63 -1.08
CA SER A 50 7.51 -1.29 -0.54
C SER A 50 8.47 -2.44 -0.86
N LYS A 51 9.75 -2.13 -1.05
CA LYS A 51 10.77 -3.19 -1.17
C LYS A 51 10.99 -3.92 0.16
N VAL A 52 10.50 -3.35 1.26
CA VAL A 52 10.73 -3.80 2.64
C VAL A 52 9.39 -3.86 3.39
N GLU A 53 8.36 -4.48 2.80
CA GLU A 53 7.00 -4.47 3.37
C GLU A 53 6.95 -5.00 4.81
N ASP A 54 7.69 -6.07 5.12
CA ASP A 54 7.67 -6.65 6.46
C ASP A 54 8.42 -5.79 7.48
N GLY A 55 9.48 -5.10 7.05
CA GLY A 55 10.17 -4.09 7.87
C GLY A 55 9.28 -2.87 8.13
N ASP A 56 8.55 -2.40 7.12
CA ASP A 56 7.63 -1.27 7.25
C ASP A 56 6.45 -1.60 8.19
N LYS A 57 5.90 -2.83 8.12
CA LYS A 57 4.85 -3.30 9.06
C LYS A 57 5.35 -3.38 10.49
N GLY A 58 6.54 -3.94 10.70
CA GLY A 58 7.17 -4.02 12.01
C GLY A 58 7.42 -2.62 12.60
N LEU A 59 7.92 -1.71 11.77
CA LEU A 59 8.16 -0.32 12.15
C LEU A 59 6.85 0.42 12.50
N LEU A 60 5.80 0.23 11.70
CA LEU A 60 4.49 0.84 11.96
C LEU A 60 3.88 0.34 13.27
N THR A 61 4.04 -0.95 13.57
CA THR A 61 3.56 -1.56 14.81
C THR A 61 4.28 -0.95 16.02
N TRP A 62 5.62 -0.89 15.96
CA TRP A 62 6.43 -0.24 17.00
C TRP A 62 6.06 1.25 17.15
N PHE A 63 5.87 1.98 16.03
CA PHE A 63 5.52 3.39 16.07
C PHE A 63 4.18 3.62 16.79
N LYS A 64 3.18 2.80 16.51
CA LYS A 64 1.87 2.86 17.20
C LYS A 64 2.01 2.59 18.70
N GLN A 65 2.79 1.58 19.09
CA GLN A 65 3.05 1.27 20.50
C GLN A 65 3.78 2.41 21.21
N ALA A 66 4.84 2.95 20.61
CA ALA A 66 5.59 4.06 21.17
C ALA A 66 4.71 5.32 21.35
N ARG A 67 3.83 5.60 20.39
CA ARG A 67 2.86 6.70 20.49
C ARG A 67 1.81 6.47 21.57
N ALA A 68 1.32 5.25 21.72
CA ALA A 68 0.38 4.90 22.79
C ALA A 68 0.99 5.09 24.18
N LEU A 69 2.32 4.93 24.31
CA LEU A 69 3.09 5.20 25.53
C LEU A 69 3.46 6.68 25.73
N GLY A 70 2.98 7.58 24.86
CA GLY A 70 3.26 9.02 24.96
C GLY A 70 4.64 9.45 24.44
N ALA A 71 5.41 8.57 23.79
CA ALA A 71 6.74 8.93 23.31
C ALA A 71 6.69 9.90 22.10
N PRO A 72 7.45 11.01 22.11
CA PRO A 72 7.53 11.92 20.98
C PRO A 72 8.46 11.35 19.89
N ILE A 73 7.88 10.57 18.97
CA ILE A 73 8.64 10.00 17.85
C ILE A 73 8.72 11.00 16.69
N ASN A 74 9.92 11.54 16.46
CA ASN A 74 10.25 12.43 15.34
C ASN A 74 10.87 11.66 14.16
N GLY A 75 11.22 12.38 13.07
CA GLY A 75 11.77 11.78 11.86
C GLY A 75 13.09 11.02 12.07
N PRO A 76 14.11 11.63 12.71
CA PRO A 76 15.37 10.96 13.03
C PRO A 76 15.21 9.67 13.85
N ILE A 77 14.42 9.71 14.92
CA ILE A 77 14.17 8.53 15.78
C ILE A 77 13.51 7.40 14.97
N LEU A 78 12.55 7.76 14.11
CA LEU A 78 11.89 6.80 13.24
C LEU A 78 12.84 6.16 12.22
N MET A 79 13.77 6.94 11.66
CA MET A 79 14.80 6.43 10.75
C MET A 79 15.79 5.51 11.46
N GLU A 80 16.26 5.88 12.65
CA GLU A 80 17.15 5.04 13.46
C GLU A 80 16.52 3.67 13.73
N LYS A 81 15.25 3.66 14.17
CA LYS A 81 14.53 2.41 14.41
C LYS A 81 14.35 1.56 13.16
N ALA A 82 14.10 2.21 12.01
CA ALA A 82 13.99 1.51 10.74
C ALA A 82 15.31 0.84 10.34
N GLY A 83 16.44 1.49 10.61
CA GLY A 83 17.78 0.92 10.40
C GLY A 83 18.05 -0.27 11.32
N GLU A 84 17.69 -0.18 12.60
CA GLU A 84 17.77 -1.32 13.53
C GLU A 84 16.94 -2.50 13.08
N LEU A 85 15.69 -2.27 12.64
CA LEU A 85 14.81 -3.32 12.15
C LEU A 85 15.36 -3.94 10.86
N GLY A 86 15.89 -3.13 9.94
CA GLY A 86 16.56 -3.62 8.74
C GLY A 86 17.71 -4.58 9.07
N LYS A 87 18.58 -4.20 10.01
CA LYS A 87 19.68 -5.06 10.49
C LYS A 87 19.17 -6.38 11.09
N LYS A 88 18.16 -6.32 11.95
CA LYS A 88 17.57 -7.52 12.60
C LYS A 88 16.94 -8.49 11.59
N LEU A 89 16.38 -7.95 10.51
CA LEU A 89 15.78 -8.75 9.45
C LEU A 89 16.80 -9.19 8.37
N GLY A 90 18.08 -8.86 8.52
CA GLY A 90 19.11 -9.16 7.52
C GLY A 90 18.93 -8.39 6.20
N ILE A 91 18.19 -7.28 6.22
CA ILE A 91 17.86 -6.49 5.04
C ILE A 91 18.88 -5.36 4.92
N SER A 92 19.57 -5.28 3.78
CA SER A 92 20.40 -4.13 3.43
C SER A 92 19.51 -2.93 3.12
N PHE A 93 19.09 -2.23 4.17
CA PHE A 93 18.22 -1.08 4.12
C PHE A 93 18.85 0.10 4.83
N VAL A 94 19.03 1.20 4.10
CA VAL A 94 19.49 2.48 4.63
C VAL A 94 18.31 3.43 4.65
N PRO A 95 17.76 3.77 5.83
CA PRO A 95 16.71 4.76 5.96
C PRO A 95 17.21 6.11 5.42
N CYS A 96 16.48 6.69 4.47
CA CYS A 96 16.80 7.99 3.89
C CYS A 96 15.58 8.92 3.92
N SER A 97 15.82 10.22 3.74
CA SER A 97 14.77 11.24 3.71
C SER A 97 13.65 10.93 2.70
N GLY A 98 14.03 10.42 1.52
CA GLY A 98 13.08 10.01 0.48
C GLY A 98 12.20 8.82 0.88
N TRP A 99 12.75 7.84 1.60
CA TRP A 99 11.97 6.75 2.17
C TRP A 99 11.06 7.24 3.30
N LEU A 100 11.57 8.08 4.20
CA LEU A 100 10.79 8.63 5.31
C LEU A 100 9.54 9.39 4.82
N GLY A 101 9.70 10.18 3.75
CA GLY A 101 8.59 10.89 3.11
C GLY A 101 7.55 9.96 2.47
N ARG A 102 7.94 8.75 2.05
CA ARG A 102 7.00 7.73 1.55
C ARG A 102 6.33 6.97 2.68
N PHE A 103 7.06 6.65 3.74
CA PHE A 103 6.55 5.94 4.91
C PHE A 103 5.45 6.74 5.65
N LYS A 104 5.54 8.07 5.64
CA LYS A 104 4.55 8.96 6.29
C LYS A 104 3.26 9.21 5.48
N ARG A 105 3.17 8.76 4.22
CA ARG A 105 2.01 9.00 3.33
C ARG A 105 0.99 7.87 3.41
#